data_AF-A0A7Y7A9U1-F1
#
_entry.id   AF-A0A7Y7A9U1-F1
#
_cell.length_a   1.000
_cell.length_b   1.000
_cell.length_c   1.000
_cell.angle_alpha   90.00
_cell.angle_beta   90.00
_cell.angle_gamma   90.00
#
_symmetry.space_group_name_H-M   'P 1'
#
loop_
_entity.id
_entity.type
_entity.pdbx_description
1 polymer ?
#
loop_
_entity_poly.entity_id
_entity_poly.type
_entity_poly.pdbx_seq_one_letter_code
_entity_poly.pdbx_strand_id
1 'polypeptide(L)'
;MAPLSPTNQFVATLGQTPIIAAKLNANLRHLKANLDQIIKVLTYSKTVDDDLTELDEDLTTANELLTFVSIIPEVGEAAAPVKEAISVLQPEVKEAKKAADKIESLVKPLRNALSKLDPVLEKAINATQEVQQKSQTFLNKFKGVYSCVQSLPNGAPKDKSLKILTEFSTTAEPAVADLNKVMLAASSTIEEFYSKLDELQEALNPLKPIIAAIEDVLSPLKPLISLLQSLENDLKNIKILIPIPYPHEYSLYDIFKFFKGIAKWIDEALKPIQDLLQKILSALNIDLKIPGLMDILNIHITIPDIPNFDALFEEIEKAFKQVMDYIGSFTLQCPPEPEQTAS
;
A
#
# COMPACT_ATOMS: atom_id res chain seq x y z
N MET A 1 -30.66 35.74 21.28
CA MET A 1 -31.45 35.03 20.23
C MET A 1 -32.51 34.21 20.94
N ALA A 2 -33.78 34.29 20.54
CA ALA A 2 -34.81 33.43 21.11
C ALA A 2 -34.54 31.96 20.69
N PRO A 3 -34.74 30.97 21.57
CA PRO A 3 -34.56 29.56 21.22
C PRO A 3 -35.52 29.17 20.09
N LEU A 4 -35.04 28.35 19.14
CA LEU A 4 -35.89 27.78 18.09
C LEU A 4 -36.99 26.95 18.75
N SER A 5 -38.18 26.92 18.14
CA SER A 5 -39.19 25.94 18.54
C SER A 5 -38.66 24.52 18.32
N PRO A 6 -39.10 23.51 19.10
CA PRO A 6 -38.62 22.13 18.94
C PRO A 6 -38.75 21.61 17.50
N THR A 7 -39.83 21.96 16.80
CA THR A 7 -40.02 21.59 15.39
C THR A 7 -39.04 22.26 14.44
N ASN A 8 -38.73 23.54 14.65
CA ASN A 8 -37.75 24.23 13.79
C ASN A 8 -36.33 23.71 14.05
N GLN A 9 -35.99 23.40 15.30
CA GLN A 9 -34.74 22.74 15.63
C GLN A 9 -34.64 21.39 14.94
N PHE A 10 -35.68 20.55 15.04
CA PHE A 10 -35.72 19.25 14.37
C PHE A 10 -35.56 19.33 12.87
N VAL A 11 -36.25 20.27 12.21
CA VAL A 11 -36.09 20.50 10.76
C VAL A 11 -34.67 20.93 10.40
N ALA A 12 -34.02 21.73 11.25
CA ALA A 12 -32.64 22.15 11.03
C ALA A 12 -31.67 20.97 11.17
N THR A 13 -31.78 20.18 12.24
CA THR A 13 -30.93 19.02 12.53
C THR A 13 -31.11 17.93 11.47
N LEU A 14 -32.35 17.54 11.17
CA LEU A 14 -32.67 16.59 10.08
C LEU A 14 -32.25 17.14 8.72
N GLY A 15 -32.30 18.47 8.54
CA GLY A 15 -31.80 19.15 7.35
C GLY A 15 -30.31 18.95 7.08
N GLN A 16 -29.52 18.76 8.14
CA GLN A 16 -28.08 18.49 8.02
C GLN A 16 -27.78 17.02 7.72
N THR A 17 -28.65 16.08 8.10
CA THR A 17 -28.38 14.64 7.99
C THR A 17 -28.02 14.19 6.56
N PRO A 18 -28.75 14.58 5.50
CA PRO A 18 -28.36 14.22 4.13
C PRO A 18 -27.04 14.84 3.68
N ILE A 19 -26.71 16.04 4.17
CA ILE A 19 -25.46 16.74 3.83
C ILE A 19 -24.27 16.03 4.48
N ILE A 20 -24.39 15.68 5.76
CA ILE A 20 -23.35 14.95 6.51
C ILE A 20 -23.15 13.57 5.90
N ALA A 21 -24.25 12.84 5.62
CA ALA A 21 -24.19 11.53 4.99
C ALA A 21 -23.51 11.59 3.60
N ALA A 22 -23.83 12.61 2.79
CA ALA A 22 -23.18 12.82 1.50
C ALA A 22 -21.67 13.10 1.63
N LYS A 23 -21.26 13.92 2.61
CA LYS A 23 -19.84 14.19 2.87
C LYS A 23 -19.10 12.91 3.27
N LEU A 24 -19.66 12.15 4.22
CA LEU A 24 -19.09 10.87 4.66
C LEU A 24 -18.98 9.88 3.49
N ASN A 25 -20.02 9.79 2.65
CA ASN A 25 -20.00 8.94 1.45
C ASN A 25 -18.89 9.34 0.47
N ALA A 26 -18.70 10.63 0.24
CA ALA A 26 -17.61 11.13 -0.61
C ALA A 26 -16.24 10.75 -0.06
N ASN A 27 -16.01 10.89 1.25
CA ASN A 27 -14.75 10.50 1.88
C ASN A 27 -14.49 9.00 1.79
N LEU A 28 -15.51 8.17 2.00
CA LEU A 28 -15.40 6.72 1.84
C LEU A 28 -15.05 6.33 0.40
N ARG A 29 -15.70 6.94 -0.59
CA ARG A 29 -15.40 6.73 -2.02
C ARG A 29 -13.99 7.19 -2.36
N HIS A 30 -13.54 8.31 -1.81
CA HIS A 30 -12.19 8.82 -2.02
C HIS A 30 -11.14 7.85 -1.47
N LEU A 31 -11.30 7.41 -0.21
CA LEU A 31 -10.44 6.39 0.40
C LEU A 31 -10.42 5.11 -0.43
N LYS A 32 -11.58 4.62 -0.87
CA LYS A 32 -11.69 3.41 -1.71
C LYS A 32 -10.96 3.57 -3.05
N ALA A 33 -11.17 4.69 -3.75
CA ALA A 33 -10.57 4.93 -5.06
C ALA A 33 -9.04 4.99 -5.02
N ASN A 34 -8.47 5.46 -3.90
CA ASN A 34 -7.03 5.62 -3.74
C ASN A 34 -6.36 4.42 -3.06
N LEU A 35 -7.14 3.47 -2.52
CA LEU A 35 -6.63 2.33 -1.78
C LEU A 35 -5.67 1.47 -2.61
N ASP A 36 -5.99 1.22 -3.87
CA ASP A 36 -5.14 0.44 -4.78
C ASP A 36 -3.79 1.14 -5.05
N GLN A 37 -3.80 2.46 -5.20
CA GLN A 37 -2.59 3.25 -5.39
C GLN A 37 -1.71 3.22 -4.14
N ILE A 38 -2.31 3.37 -2.96
CA ILE A 38 -1.61 3.29 -1.68
C ILE A 38 -0.99 1.90 -1.52
N ILE A 39 -1.77 0.82 -1.72
CA ILE A 39 -1.28 -0.57 -1.65
C ILE A 39 -0.12 -0.80 -2.63
N LYS A 40 -0.19 -0.24 -3.84
CA LYS A 40 0.89 -0.32 -4.82
C LYS A 40 2.17 0.34 -4.30
N VAL A 41 2.09 1.54 -3.73
CA VAL A 41 3.28 2.21 -3.15
C VAL A 41 3.82 1.46 -1.94
N LEU A 42 2.94 0.91 -1.08
CA LEU A 42 3.34 0.02 0.01
C LEU A 42 4.00 -1.28 -0.47
N THR A 43 3.88 -1.63 -1.75
CA THR A 43 4.55 -2.81 -2.31
C THR A 43 6.02 -2.51 -2.66
N TYR A 44 6.40 -1.23 -2.82
CA TYR A 44 7.80 -0.87 -3.07
C TYR A 44 8.73 -1.29 -1.93
N SER A 45 8.28 -1.28 -0.67
CA SER A 45 9.10 -1.78 0.45
C SER A 45 9.47 -3.24 0.27
N LYS A 46 8.51 -4.07 -0.17
CA LYS A 46 8.75 -5.50 -0.44
C LYS A 46 9.68 -5.69 -1.63
N THR A 47 9.45 -4.97 -2.72
CA THR A 47 10.29 -5.10 -3.92
C THR A 47 11.74 -4.70 -3.62
N VAL A 48 11.98 -3.59 -2.92
CA VAL A 48 13.33 -3.22 -2.51
C VAL A 48 13.96 -4.27 -1.58
N ASP A 49 13.20 -4.81 -0.65
CA ASP A 49 13.68 -5.87 0.27
C ASP A 49 14.08 -7.16 -0.46
N ASP A 50 13.23 -7.63 -1.37
CA ASP A 50 13.47 -8.81 -2.21
C ASP A 50 14.67 -8.58 -3.14
N ASP A 51 14.72 -7.42 -3.84
CA ASP A 51 15.78 -7.11 -4.82
C ASP A 51 17.15 -6.90 -4.15
N LEU A 52 17.20 -6.28 -2.96
CA LEU A 52 18.43 -6.16 -2.18
C LEU A 52 18.91 -7.49 -1.62
N THR A 53 17.98 -8.40 -1.32
CA THR A 53 18.32 -9.77 -0.93
C THR A 53 18.99 -10.51 -2.09
N GLU A 54 18.37 -10.46 -3.28
CA GLU A 54 18.94 -11.05 -4.48
C GLU A 54 20.31 -10.42 -4.82
N LEU A 55 20.42 -9.10 -4.74
CA LEU A 55 21.68 -8.41 -5.03
C LEU A 55 22.81 -8.79 -4.07
N ASP A 56 22.55 -8.92 -2.75
CA ASP A 56 23.59 -9.35 -1.79
C ASP A 56 24.07 -10.78 -2.08
N GLU A 57 23.15 -11.67 -2.46
CA GLU A 57 23.46 -13.06 -2.85
C GLU A 57 24.27 -13.12 -4.15
N ASP A 58 23.86 -12.35 -5.17
CA ASP A 58 24.53 -12.27 -6.47
C ASP A 58 25.93 -11.64 -6.36
N LEU A 59 26.09 -10.56 -5.58
CA LEU A 59 27.40 -9.95 -5.31
C LEU A 59 28.34 -10.92 -4.59
N THR A 60 27.82 -11.69 -3.62
CA THR A 60 28.59 -12.73 -2.92
C THR A 60 29.05 -13.81 -3.90
N THR A 61 28.12 -14.32 -4.71
CA THR A 61 28.39 -15.35 -5.72
C THR A 61 29.40 -14.88 -6.76
N ALA A 62 29.23 -13.65 -7.28
CA ALA A 62 30.14 -13.06 -8.24
C ALA A 62 31.55 -12.90 -7.66
N ASN A 63 31.69 -12.44 -6.42
CA ASN A 63 33.01 -12.29 -5.78
C ASN A 63 33.74 -13.64 -5.60
N GLU A 64 33.02 -14.69 -5.22
CA GLU A 64 33.56 -16.05 -5.10
C GLU A 64 34.05 -16.57 -6.46
N LEU A 65 33.20 -16.44 -7.48
CA LEU A 65 33.50 -16.88 -8.84
C LEU A 65 34.66 -16.09 -9.47
N LEU A 66 34.68 -14.76 -9.33
CA LEU A 66 35.77 -13.91 -9.79
C LEU A 66 37.09 -14.31 -9.11
N THR A 67 37.05 -14.63 -7.81
CA THR A 67 38.22 -15.13 -7.07
C THR A 67 38.71 -16.46 -7.64
N PHE A 68 37.79 -17.36 -7.98
CA PHE A 68 38.12 -18.65 -8.58
C PHE A 68 38.77 -18.50 -9.96
N VAL A 69 38.17 -17.70 -10.85
CA VAL A 69 38.64 -17.58 -12.24
C VAL A 69 39.87 -16.68 -12.39
N SER A 70 40.21 -15.88 -11.38
CA SER A 70 41.40 -15.00 -11.34
C SER A 70 42.74 -15.74 -11.40
N ILE A 71 42.73 -17.08 -11.34
CA ILE A 71 43.91 -17.91 -11.59
C ILE A 71 44.38 -17.80 -13.05
N ILE A 72 43.47 -17.50 -13.99
CA ILE A 72 43.80 -17.25 -15.39
C ILE A 72 44.28 -15.81 -15.49
N PRO A 73 45.53 -15.52 -15.93
CA PRO A 73 46.10 -14.18 -15.88
C PRO A 73 45.24 -13.10 -16.55
N GLU A 74 44.79 -13.33 -17.79
CA GLU A 74 43.98 -12.37 -18.56
C GLU A 74 42.62 -12.09 -17.91
N VAL A 75 41.96 -13.14 -17.40
CA VAL A 75 40.68 -12.99 -16.68
C VAL A 75 40.90 -12.31 -15.33
N GLY A 76 41.97 -12.64 -14.62
CA GLY A 76 42.29 -12.04 -13.32
C GLY A 76 42.56 -10.54 -13.42
N GLU A 77 43.26 -10.09 -14.47
CA GLU A 77 43.49 -8.66 -14.73
C GLU A 77 42.18 -7.94 -15.04
N ALA A 78 41.33 -8.51 -15.90
CA ALA A 78 40.02 -7.95 -16.24
C ALA A 78 38.99 -8.01 -15.09
N ALA A 79 39.09 -9.01 -14.21
CA ALA A 79 38.20 -9.21 -13.07
C ALA A 79 38.50 -8.30 -11.88
N ALA A 80 39.75 -7.83 -11.76
CA ALA A 80 40.19 -7.04 -10.60
C ALA A 80 39.36 -5.75 -10.37
N PRO A 81 39.04 -4.93 -11.40
CA PRO A 81 38.20 -3.75 -11.21
C PRO A 81 36.77 -4.09 -10.74
N VAL A 82 36.17 -5.16 -11.28
CA VAL A 82 34.83 -5.61 -10.89
C VAL A 82 34.83 -6.12 -9.45
N LYS A 83 35.85 -6.90 -9.07
CA LYS A 83 36.01 -7.41 -7.70
C LYS A 83 36.18 -6.29 -6.67
N GLU A 84 36.94 -5.25 -7.01
CA GLU A 84 37.08 -4.06 -6.17
C GLU A 84 35.73 -3.34 -6.02
N ALA A 85 35.02 -3.13 -7.14
CA ALA A 85 33.71 -2.48 -7.12
C ALA A 85 32.69 -3.27 -6.28
N ILE A 86 32.66 -4.61 -6.39
CA ILE A 86 31.83 -5.47 -5.53
C ILE A 86 32.22 -5.32 -4.05
N SER A 87 33.51 -5.27 -3.74
CA SER A 87 33.98 -5.15 -2.35
C SER A 87 33.60 -3.82 -1.69
N VAL A 88 33.50 -2.75 -2.49
CA VAL A 88 33.00 -1.43 -2.04
C VAL A 88 31.48 -1.42 -1.91
N LEU A 89 30.76 -2.00 -2.87
CA LEU A 89 29.29 -1.97 -2.92
C LEU A 89 28.63 -2.89 -1.90
N GLN A 90 29.21 -4.07 -1.64
CA GLN A 90 28.57 -5.11 -0.82
C GLN A 90 28.25 -4.66 0.62
N PRO A 91 29.12 -3.92 1.35
CA PRO A 91 28.76 -3.35 2.65
C PRO A 91 27.58 -2.39 2.59
N GLU A 92 27.49 -1.55 1.54
CA GLU A 92 26.38 -0.61 1.37
C GLU A 92 25.05 -1.34 1.11
N VAL A 93 25.07 -2.37 0.27
CA VAL A 93 23.91 -3.22 0.00
C VAL A 93 23.43 -3.92 1.27
N LYS A 94 24.34 -4.41 2.11
CA LYS A 94 24.00 -5.05 3.40
C LYS A 94 23.31 -4.10 4.38
N GLU A 95 23.80 -2.85 4.48
CA GLU A 95 23.16 -1.86 5.35
C GLU A 95 21.81 -1.41 4.79
N ALA A 96 21.71 -1.20 3.47
CA ALA A 96 20.45 -0.90 2.80
C ALA A 96 19.42 -2.03 2.99
N LYS A 97 19.85 -3.29 2.88
CA LYS A 97 18.99 -4.47 3.08
C LYS A 97 18.41 -4.49 4.49
N LYS A 98 19.24 -4.30 5.54
CA LYS A 98 18.75 -4.21 6.92
C LYS A 98 17.70 -3.11 7.12
N ALA A 99 17.88 -1.98 6.43
CA ALA A 99 16.91 -0.89 6.46
C ALA A 99 15.61 -1.26 5.74
N ALA A 100 15.70 -1.88 4.57
CA ALA A 100 14.56 -2.40 3.80
C ALA A 100 13.78 -3.45 4.59
N ASP A 101 14.46 -4.42 5.21
CA ASP A 101 13.88 -5.44 6.09
C ASP A 101 13.02 -4.79 7.19
N LYS A 102 13.56 -3.74 7.83
CA LYS A 102 12.86 -2.99 8.88
C LYS A 102 11.63 -2.28 8.33
N ILE A 103 11.74 -1.60 7.20
CA ILE A 103 10.62 -0.90 6.54
C ILE A 103 9.52 -1.92 6.17
N GLU A 104 9.87 -3.02 5.51
CA GLU A 104 8.92 -4.05 5.11
C GLU A 104 8.26 -4.72 6.32
N SER A 105 8.98 -4.94 7.42
CA SER A 105 8.38 -5.49 8.65
C SER A 105 7.26 -4.61 9.23
N LEU A 106 7.37 -3.28 9.05
CA LEU A 106 6.38 -2.30 9.48
C LEU A 106 5.23 -2.13 8.47
N VAL A 107 5.55 -2.14 7.18
CA VAL A 107 4.58 -1.90 6.10
C VAL A 107 3.72 -3.13 5.81
N LYS A 108 4.27 -4.34 5.93
CA LYS A 108 3.58 -5.59 5.60
C LYS A 108 2.25 -5.80 6.34
N PRO A 109 2.15 -5.59 7.67
CA PRO A 109 0.87 -5.68 8.37
C PRO A 109 -0.17 -4.69 7.85
N LEU A 110 0.25 -3.44 7.60
CA LEU A 110 -0.63 -2.39 7.06
C LEU A 110 -1.14 -2.77 5.66
N ARG A 111 -0.23 -3.16 4.75
CA ARG A 111 -0.57 -3.60 3.39
C ARG A 111 -1.59 -4.73 3.38
N ASN A 112 -1.43 -5.71 4.28
CA ASN A 112 -2.34 -6.84 4.44
C ASN A 112 -3.70 -6.47 5.03
N ALA A 113 -3.77 -5.41 5.83
CA ALA A 113 -5.01 -4.95 6.40
C ALA A 113 -5.77 -4.05 5.42
N LEU A 114 -5.07 -3.15 4.71
CA LEU A 114 -5.65 -2.31 3.65
C LEU A 114 -6.28 -3.17 2.54
N SER A 115 -5.65 -4.28 2.14
CA SER A 115 -6.22 -5.18 1.11
C SER A 115 -7.54 -5.85 1.51
N LYS A 116 -7.91 -5.79 2.79
CA LYS A 116 -9.17 -6.32 3.32
C LYS A 116 -10.23 -5.24 3.57
N LEU A 117 -9.90 -3.95 3.43
CA LEU A 117 -10.84 -2.86 3.67
C LEU A 117 -11.89 -2.73 2.57
N ASP A 118 -11.60 -3.22 1.38
CA ASP A 118 -12.41 -2.99 0.20
C ASP A 118 -13.90 -3.39 0.34
N PRO A 119 -14.26 -4.58 0.87
CA PRO A 119 -15.65 -4.93 1.16
C PRO A 119 -16.26 -4.15 2.32
N VAL A 120 -15.46 -3.69 3.29
CA VAL A 120 -15.91 -2.91 4.45
C VAL A 120 -16.31 -1.50 4.00
N LEU A 121 -15.48 -0.87 3.15
CA LEU A 121 -15.76 0.43 2.55
C LEU A 121 -17.00 0.37 1.66
N GLU A 122 -17.19 -0.70 0.87
CA GLU A 122 -18.36 -0.84 0.01
C GLU A 122 -19.66 -0.91 0.82
N LYS A 123 -19.67 -1.67 1.92
CA LYS A 123 -20.83 -1.72 2.85
C LYS A 123 -21.13 -0.33 3.41
N ALA A 124 -20.11 0.38 3.86
CA ALA A 124 -20.25 1.73 4.41
C ALA A 124 -20.77 2.75 3.41
N ILE A 125 -20.28 2.70 2.16
CA ILE A 125 -20.78 3.56 1.07
C ILE A 125 -22.26 3.31 0.85
N ASN A 126 -22.70 2.05 0.83
CA ASN A 126 -24.11 1.72 0.64
C ASN A 126 -24.97 2.17 1.83
N ALA A 127 -24.54 1.91 3.06
CA ALA A 127 -25.25 2.32 4.28
C ALA A 127 -25.41 3.85 4.37
N THR A 128 -24.33 4.60 4.11
CA THR A 128 -24.38 6.08 4.15
C THR A 128 -25.23 6.67 3.03
N GLN A 129 -25.26 6.03 1.86
CA GLN A 129 -26.16 6.41 0.77
C GLN A 129 -27.63 6.18 1.14
N GLU A 130 -27.94 5.08 1.83
CA GLU A 130 -29.27 4.80 2.34
C GLU A 130 -29.72 5.86 3.37
N VAL A 131 -28.84 6.22 4.31
CA VAL A 131 -29.08 7.31 5.29
C VAL A 131 -29.42 8.61 4.56
N GLN A 132 -28.60 8.99 3.57
CA GLN A 132 -28.81 10.21 2.80
C GLN A 132 -30.20 10.23 2.14
N GLN A 133 -30.56 9.16 1.44
CA GLN A 133 -31.81 9.07 0.68
C GLN A 133 -33.05 9.05 1.58
N LYS A 134 -33.03 8.23 2.63
CA LYS A 134 -34.17 8.08 3.55
C LYS A 134 -34.38 9.34 4.39
N SER A 135 -33.31 9.95 4.90
CA SER A 135 -33.39 11.20 5.64
C SER A 135 -33.87 12.36 4.75
N GLN A 136 -33.42 12.45 3.50
CA GLN A 136 -33.90 13.48 2.56
C GLN A 136 -35.38 13.31 2.22
N THR A 137 -35.82 12.07 2.00
CA THR A 137 -37.22 11.75 1.72
C THR A 137 -38.11 12.12 2.90
N PHE A 138 -37.69 11.74 4.11
CA PHE A 138 -38.43 12.06 5.32
C PHE A 138 -38.46 13.57 5.60
N LEU A 139 -37.34 14.27 5.45
CA LEU A 139 -37.26 15.74 5.59
C LEU A 139 -38.26 16.45 4.69
N ASN A 140 -38.35 16.04 3.42
CA ASN A 140 -39.29 16.63 2.46
C ASN A 140 -40.74 16.39 2.89
N LYS A 141 -41.07 15.15 3.29
CA LYS A 141 -42.40 14.80 3.81
C LYS A 141 -42.74 15.64 5.06
N PHE A 142 -41.82 15.71 6.01
CA PHE A 142 -42.00 16.43 7.26
C PHE A 142 -42.18 17.95 7.03
N LYS A 143 -41.36 18.57 6.18
CA LYS A 143 -41.50 19.98 5.78
C LYS A 143 -42.84 20.25 5.08
N GLY A 144 -43.30 19.32 4.25
CA GLY A 144 -44.62 19.40 3.61
C GLY A 144 -45.76 19.43 4.63
N VAL A 145 -45.76 18.48 5.57
CA VAL A 145 -46.74 18.45 6.66
C VAL A 145 -46.65 19.70 7.52
N TYR A 146 -45.44 20.11 7.93
CA TYR A 146 -45.23 21.32 8.73
C TYR A 146 -45.78 22.58 8.05
N SER A 147 -45.46 22.78 6.76
CA SER A 147 -45.94 23.94 5.98
C SER A 147 -47.46 23.93 5.83
N CYS A 148 -48.05 22.75 5.61
CA CYS A 148 -49.50 22.59 5.55
C CYS A 148 -50.16 22.97 6.88
N VAL A 149 -49.65 22.48 8.01
CA VAL A 149 -50.17 22.84 9.34
C VAL A 149 -50.05 24.34 9.61
N GLN A 150 -48.93 24.98 9.21
CA GLN A 150 -48.77 26.44 9.33
C GLN A 150 -49.82 27.22 8.53
N SER A 151 -50.23 26.68 7.38
CA SER A 151 -51.25 27.30 6.51
C SER A 151 -52.69 27.14 6.99
N LEU A 152 -52.95 26.25 7.95
CA LEU A 152 -54.29 26.06 8.51
C LEU A 152 -54.77 27.35 9.21
N PRO A 153 -56.08 27.66 9.17
CA PRO A 153 -56.68 28.69 10.00
C PRO A 153 -56.41 28.43 11.48
N ASN A 154 -56.31 29.49 12.28
CA ASN A 154 -56.17 29.33 13.73
C ASN A 154 -57.40 28.63 14.30
N GLY A 155 -57.17 27.71 15.25
CA GLY A 155 -58.22 26.92 15.88
C GLY A 155 -57.75 25.52 16.23
N ALA A 156 -58.66 24.75 16.82
CA ALA A 156 -58.37 23.42 17.38
C ALA A 156 -57.62 22.46 16.43
N PRO A 157 -57.92 22.37 15.11
CA PRO A 157 -57.18 21.50 14.20
C PRO A 157 -55.69 21.88 14.09
N LYS A 158 -55.40 23.18 13.95
CA LYS A 158 -54.03 23.68 13.86
C LYS A 158 -53.26 23.45 15.16
N ASP A 159 -53.88 23.77 16.30
CA ASP A 159 -53.25 23.63 17.60
C ASP A 159 -52.92 22.16 17.91
N LYS A 160 -53.84 21.24 17.59
CA LYS A 160 -53.64 19.78 17.75
C LYS A 160 -52.50 19.28 16.85
N SER A 161 -52.46 19.68 15.58
CA SER A 161 -51.38 19.30 14.67
C SER A 161 -50.02 19.88 15.07
N LEU A 162 -49.96 21.14 15.53
CA LEU A 162 -48.73 21.75 16.03
C LEU A 162 -48.21 21.05 17.29
N LYS A 163 -49.10 20.61 18.19
CA LYS A 163 -48.75 19.83 19.36
C LYS A 163 -48.13 18.48 18.97
N ILE A 164 -48.76 17.74 18.05
CA ILE A 164 -48.23 16.46 17.53
C ILE A 164 -46.85 16.66 16.88
N LEU A 165 -46.69 17.70 16.06
CA LEU A 165 -45.40 18.03 15.44
C LEU A 165 -44.34 18.35 16.49
N THR A 166 -44.69 19.09 17.53
CA THR A 166 -43.78 19.45 18.62
C THR A 166 -43.37 18.23 19.44
N GLU A 167 -44.32 17.37 19.82
CA GLU A 167 -44.07 16.14 20.59
C GLU A 167 -43.20 15.16 19.79
N PHE A 168 -43.53 14.94 18.51
CA PHE A 168 -42.72 14.12 17.62
C PHE A 168 -41.29 14.68 17.49
N SER A 169 -41.16 15.98 17.19
CA SER A 169 -39.86 16.63 17.01
C SER A 169 -39.01 16.53 18.28
N THR A 170 -39.60 16.76 19.45
CA THR A 170 -38.91 16.66 20.74
C THR A 170 -38.40 15.24 21.00
N THR A 171 -39.17 14.23 20.57
CA THR A 171 -38.83 12.81 20.79
C THR A 171 -37.78 12.31 19.81
N ALA A 172 -37.89 12.70 18.53
CA ALA A 172 -37.01 12.22 17.46
C ALA A 172 -35.69 13.00 17.37
N GLU A 173 -35.65 14.26 17.82
CA GLU A 173 -34.47 15.14 17.73
C GLU A 173 -33.19 14.53 18.32
N PRO A 174 -33.19 13.94 19.53
CA PRO A 174 -31.96 13.36 20.09
C PRO A 174 -31.37 12.25 19.21
N ALA A 175 -32.21 11.41 18.60
CA ALA A 175 -31.74 10.33 17.73
C ALA A 175 -31.14 10.85 16.41
N VAL A 176 -31.77 11.88 15.81
CA VAL A 176 -31.23 12.51 14.59
C VAL A 176 -29.92 13.25 14.88
N ALA A 177 -29.85 13.95 16.01
CA ALA A 177 -28.63 14.62 16.46
C ALA A 177 -27.48 13.62 16.71
N ASP A 178 -27.78 12.48 17.34
CA ASP A 178 -26.80 11.42 17.60
C ASP A 178 -26.30 10.80 16.29
N LEU A 179 -27.19 10.46 15.35
CA LEU A 179 -26.80 9.98 14.03
C LEU A 179 -25.87 10.98 13.31
N ASN A 180 -26.20 12.27 13.32
CA ASN A 180 -25.35 13.31 12.74
C ASN A 180 -23.98 13.35 13.40
N LYS A 181 -23.93 13.25 14.73
CA LYS A 181 -22.69 13.25 15.51
C LYS A 181 -21.81 12.05 15.17
N VAL A 182 -22.38 10.84 15.13
CA VAL A 182 -21.66 9.60 14.79
C VAL A 182 -21.11 9.68 13.37
N MET A 183 -21.91 10.13 12.39
CA MET A 183 -21.43 10.28 11.00
C MET A 183 -20.33 11.35 10.86
N LEU A 184 -20.41 12.45 11.62
CA LEU A 184 -19.35 13.47 11.64
C LEU A 184 -18.06 12.94 12.26
N ALA A 185 -18.15 12.20 13.37
CA ALA A 185 -17.00 11.56 14.00
C ALA A 185 -16.36 10.55 13.04
N ALA A 186 -17.17 9.71 12.38
CA ALA A 186 -16.73 8.79 11.36
C ALA A 186 -16.00 9.48 10.20
N SER A 187 -16.58 10.57 9.69
CA SER A 187 -15.99 11.38 8.61
C SER A 187 -14.62 11.91 9.01
N SER A 188 -14.48 12.43 10.24
CA SER A 188 -13.21 12.95 10.75
C SER A 188 -12.15 11.85 10.89
N THR A 189 -12.53 10.69 11.42
CA THR A 189 -11.63 9.53 11.57
C THR A 189 -11.13 9.04 10.21
N ILE A 190 -12.01 8.99 9.20
CA ILE A 190 -11.64 8.60 7.83
C ILE A 190 -10.69 9.62 7.19
N GLU A 191 -10.99 10.91 7.32
CA GLU A 191 -10.13 11.99 6.80
C GLU A 191 -8.73 11.94 7.42
N GLU A 192 -8.63 11.77 8.73
CA GLU A 192 -7.34 11.66 9.43
C GLU A 192 -6.56 10.42 9.01
N PHE A 193 -7.23 9.26 8.93
CA PHE A 193 -6.59 8.03 8.48
C PHE A 193 -6.08 8.16 7.05
N TYR A 194 -6.88 8.74 6.15
CA TYR A 194 -6.49 8.99 4.77
C TYR A 194 -5.27 9.91 4.67
N SER A 195 -5.24 11.02 5.42
CA SER A 195 -4.09 11.94 5.46
C SER A 195 -2.80 11.21 5.86
N LYS A 196 -2.87 10.35 6.87
CA LYS A 196 -1.70 9.56 7.32
C LYS A 196 -1.27 8.51 6.28
N LEU A 197 -2.20 7.95 5.51
CA LEU A 197 -1.86 7.06 4.40
C LEU A 197 -1.17 7.81 3.26
N ASP A 198 -1.58 9.05 2.99
CA ASP A 198 -0.94 9.90 1.97
C ASP A 198 0.49 10.29 2.39
N GLU A 199 0.70 10.68 3.65
CA GLU A 199 2.04 10.92 4.21
C GLU A 199 2.95 9.67 4.09
N LEU A 200 2.41 8.49 4.37
CA LEU A 200 3.14 7.24 4.22
C LEU A 200 3.46 6.93 2.75
N GLN A 201 2.54 7.25 1.84
CA GLN A 201 2.76 7.12 0.40
C GLN A 201 3.92 8.03 -0.05
N GLU A 202 3.93 9.29 0.38
CA GLU A 202 5.00 10.23 0.09
C GLU A 202 6.35 9.76 0.64
N ALA A 203 6.38 9.22 1.86
CA ALA A 203 7.59 8.70 2.49
C ALA A 203 8.19 7.48 1.76
N LEU A 204 7.36 6.66 1.09
CA LEU A 204 7.79 5.44 0.40
C LEU A 204 8.02 5.62 -1.11
N ASN A 205 7.53 6.71 -1.72
CA ASN A 205 7.77 7.00 -3.13
C ASN A 205 9.26 7.04 -3.54
N PRO A 206 10.21 7.50 -2.70
CA PRO A 206 11.64 7.43 -2.99
C PRO A 206 12.17 6.00 -3.22
N LEU A 207 11.49 4.96 -2.77
CA LEU A 207 11.90 3.57 -3.03
C LEU A 207 11.80 3.19 -4.52
N LYS A 208 10.87 3.80 -5.27
CA LYS A 208 10.65 3.47 -6.68
C LYS A 208 11.91 3.64 -7.56
N PRO A 209 12.63 4.78 -7.57
CA PRO A 209 13.86 4.91 -8.34
C PRO A 209 14.97 3.97 -7.84
N ILE A 210 14.96 3.58 -6.56
CA ILE A 210 15.96 2.67 -6.00
C ILE A 210 15.76 1.24 -6.54
N ILE A 211 14.50 0.78 -6.68
CA ILE A 211 14.17 -0.47 -7.36
C ILE A 211 14.80 -0.51 -8.75
N ALA A 212 14.62 0.56 -9.54
CA ALA A 212 15.20 0.63 -10.89
C ALA A 212 16.74 0.58 -10.86
N ALA A 213 17.36 1.28 -9.91
CA ALA A 213 18.82 1.28 -9.77
C ALA A 213 19.40 -0.07 -9.35
N ILE A 214 18.68 -0.85 -8.53
CA ILE A 214 19.08 -2.23 -8.19
C ILE A 214 18.97 -3.13 -9.42
N GLU A 215 17.86 -3.05 -10.16
CA GLU A 215 17.66 -3.82 -11.39
C GLU A 215 18.72 -3.51 -12.45
N ASP A 216 19.14 -2.24 -12.58
CA ASP A 216 20.21 -1.82 -13.49
C ASP A 216 21.56 -2.50 -13.16
N VAL A 217 21.77 -2.90 -11.90
CA VAL A 217 22.96 -3.67 -11.47
C VAL A 217 22.74 -5.18 -11.61
N LEU A 218 21.57 -5.70 -11.24
CA LEU A 218 21.25 -7.12 -11.39
C LEU A 218 21.28 -7.57 -12.86
N SER A 219 20.78 -6.74 -13.77
CA SER A 219 20.67 -7.04 -15.20
C SER A 219 22.00 -7.42 -15.87
N PRO A 220 23.11 -6.68 -15.69
CA PRO A 220 24.43 -7.10 -16.18
C PRO A 220 25.13 -8.13 -15.28
N LEU A 221 24.85 -8.16 -13.98
CA LEU A 221 25.51 -9.05 -13.02
C LEU A 221 25.10 -10.52 -13.23
N LYS A 222 23.82 -10.81 -13.44
CA LYS A 222 23.29 -12.17 -13.63
C LYS A 222 23.92 -12.90 -14.84
N PRO A 223 24.00 -12.31 -16.05
CA PRO A 223 24.71 -12.91 -17.17
C PRO A 223 26.20 -13.15 -16.87
N LEU A 224 26.86 -12.22 -16.18
CA LEU A 224 28.26 -12.38 -15.78
C LEU A 224 28.43 -13.59 -14.86
N ILE A 225 27.59 -13.73 -13.83
CA ILE A 225 27.58 -14.89 -12.92
C ILE A 225 27.44 -16.19 -13.72
N SER A 226 26.50 -16.26 -14.65
CA SER A 226 26.29 -17.46 -15.48
C SER A 226 27.52 -17.82 -16.33
N LEU A 227 28.17 -16.83 -16.92
CA LEU A 227 29.41 -17.03 -17.69
C LEU A 227 30.56 -17.50 -16.79
N LEU A 228 30.70 -16.91 -15.60
CA LEU A 228 31.74 -17.29 -14.64
C LEU A 228 31.52 -18.70 -14.07
N GLN A 229 30.27 -19.09 -13.79
CA GLN A 229 29.92 -20.47 -13.39
C GLN A 229 30.26 -21.47 -14.50
N SER A 230 29.99 -21.11 -15.76
CA SER A 230 30.35 -21.94 -16.91
C SER A 230 31.87 -22.12 -16.99
N LEU A 231 32.63 -21.03 -16.81
CA LEU A 231 34.10 -21.08 -16.82
C LEU A 231 34.65 -21.90 -15.64
N GLU A 232 34.08 -21.74 -14.45
CA GLU A 232 34.44 -22.55 -13.29
C GLU A 232 34.25 -24.05 -13.57
N ASN A 233 33.10 -24.42 -14.15
CA ASN A 233 32.81 -25.80 -14.52
C ASN A 233 33.80 -26.34 -15.55
N ASP A 234 34.09 -25.58 -16.61
CA ASP A 234 35.05 -25.99 -17.64
C ASP A 234 36.45 -26.14 -17.06
N LEU A 235 36.88 -25.23 -16.18
CA LEU A 235 38.17 -25.30 -15.50
C LEU A 235 38.31 -26.54 -14.63
N LYS A 236 37.24 -26.97 -13.94
CA LYS A 236 37.25 -28.19 -13.10
C LYS A 236 37.20 -29.47 -13.93
N ASN A 237 36.46 -29.45 -15.05
CA ASN A 237 36.10 -30.64 -15.80
C ASN A 237 37.05 -30.96 -16.96
N ILE A 238 37.64 -29.96 -17.60
CA ILE A 238 38.64 -30.19 -18.64
C ILE A 238 39.89 -30.80 -17.99
N LYS A 239 40.20 -32.04 -18.38
CA LYS A 239 41.39 -32.77 -17.93
C LYS A 239 42.47 -32.69 -19.00
N ILE A 240 43.68 -32.38 -18.58
CA ILE A 240 44.86 -32.38 -19.45
C ILE A 240 45.85 -33.38 -18.87
N LEU A 241 46.32 -34.26 -19.75
CA LEU A 241 47.38 -35.20 -19.44
C LEU A 241 48.73 -34.49 -19.58
N ILE A 242 49.47 -34.34 -18.48
CA ILE A 242 50.84 -33.80 -18.52
C ILE A 242 51.82 -34.99 -18.61
N PRO A 243 52.54 -35.16 -19.73
CA PRO A 243 53.24 -36.42 -20.01
C PRO A 243 54.56 -36.68 -19.23
N ILE A 244 55.06 -35.76 -18.38
CA ILE A 244 56.43 -35.86 -17.82
C ILE A 244 56.51 -35.27 -16.40
N PRO A 245 57.26 -35.86 -15.43
CA PRO A 245 57.94 -37.16 -15.45
C PRO A 245 57.04 -38.36 -15.14
N TYR A 246 55.79 -38.14 -14.72
CA TYR A 246 54.76 -39.16 -14.54
C TYR A 246 53.44 -38.66 -15.14
N PRO A 247 52.81 -39.40 -16.08
CA PRO A 247 51.56 -38.99 -16.69
C PRO A 247 50.45 -38.94 -15.63
N HIS A 248 50.01 -37.73 -15.33
CA HIS A 248 48.91 -37.46 -14.42
C HIS A 248 47.90 -36.55 -15.11
N GLU A 249 46.62 -36.85 -14.90
CA GLU A 249 45.53 -35.99 -15.32
C GLU A 249 45.36 -34.88 -14.29
N TYR A 250 45.50 -33.64 -14.75
CA TYR A 250 45.21 -32.47 -13.95
C TYR A 250 43.98 -31.78 -14.53
N SER A 251 43.14 -31.20 -13.67
CA SER A 251 42.15 -30.25 -14.17
C SER A 251 42.84 -29.02 -14.71
N LEU A 252 42.19 -28.33 -15.65
CA LEU A 252 42.68 -27.05 -16.14
C LEU A 252 42.86 -26.03 -14.98
N TYR A 253 41.99 -26.10 -13.97
CA TYR A 253 42.13 -25.37 -12.71
C TYR A 253 43.44 -25.68 -11.97
N ASP A 254 43.75 -26.95 -11.73
CA ASP A 254 44.98 -27.38 -11.05
C ASP A 254 46.20 -26.92 -11.81
N ILE A 255 46.12 -26.97 -13.14
CA ILE A 255 47.17 -26.49 -14.04
C ILE A 255 47.48 -25.01 -13.81
N PHE A 256 46.46 -24.15 -13.83
CA PHE A 256 46.64 -22.71 -13.59
C PHE A 256 47.12 -22.42 -12.17
N LYS A 257 46.65 -23.20 -11.19
CA LYS A 257 47.04 -23.04 -9.79
C LYS A 257 48.49 -23.45 -9.53
N PHE A 258 48.95 -24.57 -10.07
CA PHE A 258 50.28 -25.14 -9.79
C PHE A 258 51.38 -24.63 -10.72
N PHE A 259 51.08 -24.32 -11.98
CA PHE A 259 52.07 -24.00 -13.01
C PHE A 259 52.07 -22.53 -13.44
N LYS A 260 51.58 -21.63 -12.57
CA LYS A 260 51.49 -20.18 -12.81
C LYS A 260 52.82 -19.64 -13.40
N GLY A 261 52.82 -19.27 -14.68
CA GLY A 261 53.95 -18.64 -15.37
C GLY A 261 54.84 -19.53 -16.27
N ILE A 262 54.50 -20.81 -16.51
CA ILE A 262 55.29 -21.68 -17.42
C ILE A 262 54.65 -21.70 -18.82
N ALA A 263 55.16 -20.82 -19.68
CA ALA A 263 54.45 -20.27 -20.84
C ALA A 263 54.76 -20.93 -22.20
N LYS A 264 54.17 -22.10 -22.52
CA LYS A 264 54.11 -22.53 -23.95
C LYS A 264 52.90 -23.36 -24.34
N TRP A 265 52.32 -24.07 -23.38
CA TRP A 265 51.17 -24.97 -23.61
C TRP A 265 49.87 -24.42 -23.02
N ILE A 266 49.93 -23.26 -22.34
CA ILE A 266 48.77 -22.58 -21.77
C ILE A 266 47.80 -22.15 -22.87
N ASP A 267 48.31 -21.59 -23.97
CA ASP A 267 47.46 -21.16 -25.10
C ASP A 267 46.74 -22.36 -25.75
N GLU A 268 47.41 -23.51 -25.85
CA GLU A 268 46.85 -24.76 -26.35
C GLU A 268 45.78 -25.31 -25.39
N ALA A 269 46.03 -25.21 -24.08
CA ALA A 269 45.11 -25.61 -23.01
C ALA A 269 43.86 -24.71 -22.91
N LEU A 270 43.95 -23.46 -23.38
CA LEU A 270 42.85 -22.49 -23.39
C LEU A 270 41.94 -22.58 -24.62
N LYS A 271 42.38 -23.20 -25.73
CA LYS A 271 41.58 -23.33 -26.97
C LYS A 271 40.13 -23.78 -26.74
N PRO A 272 39.85 -24.80 -25.89
CA PRO A 272 38.48 -25.28 -25.69
C PRO A 272 37.55 -24.24 -25.04
N ILE A 273 38.11 -23.25 -24.34
CA ILE A 273 37.35 -22.24 -23.58
C ILE A 273 37.55 -20.81 -24.11
N GLN A 274 38.26 -20.63 -25.23
CA GLN A 274 38.63 -19.31 -25.74
C GLN A 274 37.41 -18.43 -26.07
N ASP A 275 36.36 -19.00 -26.66
CA ASP A 275 35.10 -18.29 -26.93
C ASP A 275 34.39 -17.84 -25.64
N LEU A 276 34.47 -18.66 -24.59
CA LEU A 276 33.90 -18.33 -23.28
C LEU A 276 34.70 -17.20 -22.60
N LEU A 277 36.03 -17.25 -22.70
CA LEU A 277 36.91 -16.19 -22.20
C LEU A 277 36.60 -14.85 -22.88
N GLN A 278 36.42 -14.82 -24.20
CA GLN A 278 36.07 -13.58 -24.91
C GLN A 278 34.71 -13.01 -24.46
N LYS A 279 33.72 -13.87 -24.24
CA LYS A 279 32.41 -13.46 -23.70
C LYS A 279 32.53 -12.88 -22.29
N ILE A 280 33.35 -13.50 -21.43
CA ILE A 280 33.62 -13.01 -20.06
C ILE A 280 34.32 -11.66 -20.10
N LEU A 281 35.38 -11.51 -20.89
CA LEU A 281 36.10 -10.24 -21.01
C LEU A 281 35.19 -9.10 -21.50
N SER A 282 34.26 -9.41 -22.40
CA SER A 282 33.25 -8.44 -22.86
C SER A 282 32.23 -8.11 -21.76
N ALA A 283 31.84 -9.10 -20.95
CA ALA A 283 30.87 -8.96 -19.86
C ALA A 283 31.44 -8.35 -18.57
N LEU A 284 32.77 -8.27 -18.42
CA LEU A 284 33.43 -7.65 -17.26
C LEU A 284 33.44 -6.11 -17.32
N ASN A 285 33.07 -5.52 -18.45
CA ASN A 285 32.92 -4.06 -18.58
C ASN A 285 31.57 -3.58 -18.00
N ILE A 286 31.40 -3.76 -16.69
CA ILE A 286 30.18 -3.39 -15.96
C ILE A 286 30.47 -2.26 -14.96
N ASP A 287 29.55 -1.30 -14.88
CA ASP A 287 29.60 -0.23 -13.87
C ASP A 287 28.66 -0.62 -12.72
N LEU A 288 29.24 -0.87 -11.55
CA LEU A 288 28.50 -1.24 -10.35
C LEU A 288 28.32 0.02 -9.50
N LYS A 289 27.23 0.74 -9.73
CA LYS A 289 26.81 1.89 -8.91
C LYS A 289 25.31 1.87 -8.71
N ILE A 290 24.88 2.02 -7.46
CA ILE A 290 23.47 2.12 -7.11
C ILE A 290 23.24 3.46 -6.41
N PRO A 291 22.84 4.50 -7.14
CA PRO A 291 22.53 5.78 -6.52
C PRO A 291 21.37 5.63 -5.52
N GLY A 292 21.48 6.31 -4.39
CA GLY A 292 20.40 6.40 -3.41
C GLY A 292 20.22 5.21 -2.46
N LEU A 293 21.14 4.23 -2.42
CA LEU A 293 21.10 3.17 -1.39
C LEU A 293 21.06 3.75 0.03
N MET A 294 21.82 4.82 0.26
CA MET A 294 21.84 5.53 1.54
C MET A 294 20.53 6.25 1.85
N ASP A 295 19.69 6.52 0.84
CA ASP A 295 18.39 7.18 1.06
C ASP A 295 17.42 6.23 1.79
N ILE A 296 17.56 4.90 1.62
CA ILE A 296 16.76 3.90 2.35
C ILE A 296 16.96 4.05 3.86
N LEU A 297 18.20 4.31 4.31
CA LEU A 297 18.53 4.49 5.72
C LEU A 297 17.84 5.71 6.33
N ASN A 298 17.49 6.69 5.51
CA ASN A 298 16.87 7.94 5.94
C ASN A 298 15.34 7.92 5.87
N ILE A 299 14.74 6.82 5.39
CA ILE A 299 13.29 6.68 5.35
C ILE A 299 12.76 6.45 6.77
N HIS A 300 12.05 7.45 7.26
CA HIS A 300 11.32 7.39 8.53
C HIS A 300 9.85 7.22 8.23
N ILE A 301 9.30 6.06 8.57
CA ILE A 301 7.88 5.77 8.41
C ILE A 301 7.19 5.69 9.77
N THR A 302 6.03 6.34 9.84
CA THR A 302 5.08 6.16 10.93
C THR A 302 3.89 5.40 10.37
N ILE A 303 3.61 4.22 10.92
CA ILE A 303 2.46 3.43 10.50
C ILE A 303 1.22 3.98 11.21
N PRO A 304 0.18 4.42 10.47
CA PRO A 304 -1.06 4.82 11.09
C PRO A 304 -1.77 3.62 11.70
N ASP A 305 -2.40 3.84 12.86
CA ASP A 305 -3.40 2.92 13.38
C ASP A 305 -4.55 2.82 12.38
N ILE A 306 -5.00 1.60 12.12
CA ILE A 306 -6.14 1.35 11.25
C ILE A 306 -7.41 1.50 12.09
N PRO A 307 -8.32 2.43 11.73
CA PRO A 307 -9.58 2.57 12.42
C PRO A 307 -10.35 1.24 12.43
N ASN A 308 -11.06 0.97 13.53
CA ASN A 308 -12.03 -0.13 13.55
C ASN A 308 -13.28 0.27 12.74
N PHE A 309 -13.16 0.16 11.43
CA PHE A 309 -14.20 0.52 10.47
C PHE A 309 -15.50 -0.24 10.72
N ASP A 310 -15.43 -1.53 11.03
CA ASP A 310 -16.62 -2.34 11.32
C ASP A 310 -17.40 -1.74 12.51
N ALA A 311 -16.73 -1.47 13.64
CA ALA A 311 -17.38 -0.87 14.81
C ALA A 311 -17.96 0.52 14.52
N LEU A 312 -17.22 1.35 13.78
CA LEU A 312 -17.65 2.70 13.39
C LEU A 312 -18.91 2.66 12.50
N PHE A 313 -19.00 1.68 11.59
CA PHE A 313 -20.18 1.51 10.74
C PHE A 313 -21.35 0.85 11.48
N GLU A 314 -21.10 -0.08 12.40
CA GLU A 314 -22.13 -0.62 13.30
C GLU A 314 -22.79 0.48 14.15
N GLU A 315 -22.01 1.46 14.64
CA GLU A 315 -22.54 2.60 15.36
C GLU A 315 -23.46 3.47 14.49
N ILE A 316 -23.07 3.73 13.24
CA ILE A 316 -23.91 4.47 12.28
C ILE A 316 -25.20 3.70 12.00
N GLU A 317 -25.12 2.42 11.70
CA GLU A 317 -26.29 1.58 11.41
C GLU A 317 -27.25 1.55 12.60
N LYS A 318 -26.73 1.42 13.82
CA LYS A 318 -27.52 1.45 15.06
C LYS A 318 -28.22 2.79 15.25
N ALA A 319 -27.50 3.91 15.13
CA ALA A 319 -28.08 5.25 15.25
C ALA A 319 -29.13 5.50 14.16
N PHE A 320 -28.86 5.05 12.93
CA PHE A 320 -29.79 5.19 11.82
C PHE A 320 -31.06 4.38 12.02
N LYS A 321 -30.95 3.14 12.51
CA LYS A 321 -32.12 2.30 12.83
C LYS A 321 -33.03 2.98 13.85
N GLN A 322 -32.46 3.57 14.90
CA GLN A 322 -33.23 4.33 15.89
C GLN A 322 -34.00 5.48 15.25
N VAL A 323 -33.34 6.25 14.37
CA VAL A 323 -34.01 7.33 13.60
C VAL A 323 -35.15 6.77 12.74
N MET A 324 -34.93 5.65 12.06
CA MET A 324 -35.96 5.02 11.21
C MET A 324 -37.15 4.49 12.01
N ASP A 325 -36.93 3.96 13.20
CA ASP A 325 -38.00 3.52 14.11
C ASP A 325 -38.89 4.71 14.53
N TYR A 326 -38.28 5.85 14.85
CA TYR A 326 -39.03 7.09 15.11
C TYR A 326 -39.78 7.57 13.87
N ILE A 327 -39.12 7.64 12.72
CA ILE A 327 -39.75 8.05 11.45
C ILE A 327 -40.96 7.18 11.11
N GLY A 328 -40.88 5.87 11.36
CA GLY A 328 -41.99 4.93 11.16
C GLY A 328 -43.23 5.24 12.00
N SER A 329 -43.05 5.87 13.17
CA SER A 329 -44.14 6.29 14.05
C SER A 329 -44.81 7.61 13.64
N PHE A 330 -44.28 8.32 12.64
CA PHE A 330 -44.84 9.60 12.20
C PHE A 330 -46.10 9.42 11.34
N THR A 331 -47.27 9.59 11.96
CA THR A 331 -48.58 9.33 11.34
C THR A 331 -49.34 10.59 10.91
N LEU A 332 -48.87 11.79 11.25
CA LEU A 332 -49.60 13.02 10.95
C LEU A 332 -49.73 13.23 9.43
N GLN A 333 -50.97 13.26 8.95
CA GLN A 333 -51.33 13.62 7.58
C GLN A 333 -51.93 15.04 7.57
N CYS A 334 -51.79 15.73 6.44
CA CYS A 334 -52.37 17.06 6.24
C CYS A 334 -53.08 17.13 4.87
N PRO A 335 -54.37 17.55 4.82
CA PRO A 335 -55.19 17.98 5.95
C PRO A 335 -55.49 16.83 6.93
N PRO A 336 -55.63 17.12 8.24
CA PRO A 336 -56.01 16.11 9.22
C PRO A 336 -57.40 15.54 8.88
N GLU A 337 -57.59 14.22 9.02
CA GLU A 337 -58.89 13.61 8.78
C GLU A 337 -59.97 14.30 9.63
N PRO A 338 -61.16 14.59 9.06
CA PRO A 338 -62.25 15.16 9.82
C PRO A 338 -62.61 14.19 10.96
N GLU A 339 -62.65 14.70 12.19
CA GLU A 339 -63.11 13.92 13.33
C GLU A 339 -64.50 13.36 12.99
N GLN A 340 -64.62 12.03 12.97
CA GLN A 340 -65.91 11.37 12.96
C GLN A 340 -66.62 11.82 14.23
N THR A 341 -67.51 12.80 14.09
CA THR A 341 -68.40 13.24 15.16
C THR A 341 -69.19 12.03 15.61
N ALA A 342 -68.87 11.52 16.80
CA ALA A 342 -69.70 10.53 17.49
C ALA A 342 -71.12 11.09 17.54
N SER A 343 -72.02 10.47 16.78
CA SER A 343 -73.43 10.82 16.68
C SER A 343 -74.21 10.20 17.83
#